data_AF-A0A432VSB0-F1
#
_entry.id   AF-A0A432VSB0-F1
#
_cell.length_a   1.000
_cell.length_b   1.000
_cell.length_c   1.000
_cell.angle_alpha   90.00
_cell.angle_beta   90.00
_cell.angle_gamma   90.00
#
_symmetry.space_group_name_H-M   'P 1'
#
loop_
_entity.id
_entity.type
_entity.pdbx_description
1 polymer ?
#
loop_
_entity_poly.entity_id
_entity_poly.type
_entity_poly.pdbx_seq_one_letter_code
_entity_poly.pdbx_strand_id
1 'polypeptide(L)'
;MNEVDEKYHDLARDALFKSLHDCQLQDDVSLNVEKSEILKAFDYSGSILRSNSGDDRYRLMAETVFETCIRLARCLFFPMEARTIVLRGKQYSITAEQQLEVLRRNLKELEQYES
;
A
#
# COMPACT_ATOMS: atom_id res chain seq x y z
N MET A 1 5.54 -10.40 -17.43
CA MET A 1 4.69 -10.05 -16.28
C MET A 1 4.79 -11.20 -15.30
N ASN A 2 5.06 -10.95 -14.02
CA ASN A 2 5.23 -12.03 -13.04
C ASN A 2 3.87 -12.35 -12.43
N GLU A 3 3.30 -13.51 -12.76
CA GLU A 3 1.95 -13.92 -12.35
C GLU A 3 1.77 -13.89 -10.82
N VAL A 4 2.85 -14.14 -10.06
CA VAL A 4 2.83 -14.09 -8.60
C VAL A 4 2.68 -12.65 -8.10
N ASP A 5 3.39 -11.71 -8.71
CA ASP A 5 3.36 -10.30 -8.32
C ASP A 5 1.99 -9.67 -8.59
N GLU A 6 1.44 -9.93 -9.79
CA GLU A 6 0.12 -9.46 -10.19
C GLU A 6 -0.99 -10.06 -9.31
N LYS A 7 -0.96 -11.38 -9.08
CA LYS A 7 -1.91 -12.06 -8.19
C LYS A 7 -1.96 -11.43 -6.81
N TYR A 8 -0.80 -11.24 -6.16
CA TYR A 8 -0.78 -10.72 -4.80
C TYR A 8 -1.01 -9.20 -4.73
N HIS A 9 -0.73 -8.47 -5.81
CA HIS A 9 -1.16 -7.08 -5.95
C HIS A 9 -2.69 -6.98 -5.96
N ASP A 10 -3.35 -7.73 -6.85
CA ASP A 10 -4.81 -7.72 -6.98
C ASP A 10 -5.50 -8.19 -5.70
N LEU A 11 -5.03 -9.29 -5.09
CA LEU A 11 -5.59 -9.80 -3.84
C LEU A 11 -5.50 -8.79 -2.70
N ALA A 12 -4.36 -8.11 -2.56
CA ALA A 12 -4.18 -7.12 -1.50
C ALA A 12 -4.99 -5.86 -1.76
N ARG A 13 -5.09 -5.41 -3.01
CA ARG A 13 -5.94 -4.30 -3.41
C ARG A 13 -7.42 -4.60 -3.10
N ASP A 14 -7.90 -5.77 -3.48
CA ASP A 14 -9.28 -6.19 -3.23
C ASP A 14 -9.57 -6.31 -1.72
N ALA A 15 -8.60 -6.79 -0.94
CA ALA A 15 -8.72 -6.85 0.51
C ALA A 15 -8.83 -5.44 1.13
N LEU A 16 -8.05 -4.46 0.64
CA LEU A 16 -8.14 -3.06 1.08
C LEU A 16 -9.50 -2.44 0.74
N PHE A 17 -10.02 -2.66 -0.47
CA PHE A 17 -11.37 -2.22 -0.84
C PHE A 17 -12.48 -2.88 0.00
N LYS A 18 -12.24 -4.09 0.53
CA LYS A 18 -13.13 -4.78 1.48
C LYS A 18 -12.80 -4.45 2.96
N SER A 19 -12.08 -3.35 3.20
CA SER A 19 -11.70 -2.87 4.54
C SER A 19 -10.95 -3.90 5.39
N LEU A 20 -10.23 -4.83 4.77
CA LEU A 20 -9.45 -5.89 5.42
C LEU A 20 -10.29 -6.73 6.41
N HIS A 21 -11.60 -6.87 6.15
CA HIS A 21 -12.55 -7.48 7.07
C HIS A 21 -12.16 -8.91 7.47
N ASP A 22 -11.82 -9.74 6.47
CA ASP A 22 -11.50 -11.16 6.64
C ASP A 22 -9.98 -11.44 6.79
N CYS A 23 -9.15 -10.40 6.84
CA CYS A 23 -7.69 -10.55 6.88
C CYS A 23 -7.18 -10.67 8.32
N GLN A 24 -6.32 -11.65 8.57
CA GLN A 24 -5.57 -11.76 9.83
C GLN A 24 -4.11 -11.39 9.57
N LEU A 25 -3.49 -10.73 10.56
CA LEU A 25 -2.05 -10.47 10.50
C LEU A 25 -1.30 -11.80 10.47
N GLN A 26 -0.26 -11.87 9.65
CA GLN A 26 0.63 -13.03 9.64
C GLN A 26 1.43 -13.07 10.95
N ASP A 27 1.67 -14.28 11.47
CA ASP A 27 2.29 -14.51 12.78
C ASP A 27 3.72 -13.96 12.90
N ASP A 28 4.40 -13.76 11.78
CA ASP A 28 5.78 -13.28 11.72
C ASP A 28 5.90 -11.75 11.75
N VAL A 29 4.79 -11.03 11.88
CA VAL A 29 4.74 -9.56 11.90
C VAL A 29 4.68 -9.04 13.34
N SER A 30 5.79 -8.50 13.84
CA SER A 30 5.86 -7.83 15.15
C SER A 30 5.84 -6.30 15.02
N LEU A 31 4.83 -5.78 14.30
CA LEU A 31 4.69 -4.34 14.04
C LEU A 31 3.53 -3.72 14.80
N ASN A 32 3.76 -2.52 15.33
CA ASN A 32 2.71 -1.68 15.86
C ASN A 32 2.05 -0.87 14.72
N VAL A 33 1.09 -1.50 14.05
CA VAL A 33 0.27 -0.88 13.01
C VAL A 33 -1.17 -1.33 13.15
N GLU A 34 -2.10 -0.37 13.15
CA GLU A 34 -3.52 -0.67 13.13
C GLU A 34 -4.03 -0.78 11.70
N LYS A 35 -4.99 -1.67 11.43
CA LYS A 35 -5.69 -1.71 10.13
C LYS A 35 -6.30 -0.35 9.77
N SER A 36 -6.79 0.38 10.77
CA SER A 36 -7.41 1.70 10.63
C SER A 36 -6.46 2.72 9.99
N GLU A 37 -5.16 2.66 10.32
CA GLU A 37 -4.13 3.55 9.77
C GLU A 37 -3.97 3.32 8.26
N ILE A 38 -3.88 2.05 7.85
CA ILE A 38 -3.70 1.65 6.45
C ILE A 38 -4.94 2.05 5.64
N LEU A 39 -6.13 1.78 6.17
CA LEU A 39 -7.39 2.09 5.49
C LEU A 39 -7.58 3.60 5.31
N LYS A 40 -7.30 4.42 6.34
CA LYS A 40 -7.34 5.88 6.22
C LYS A 40 -6.43 6.39 5.10
N ALA A 41 -5.19 5.91 5.05
CA ALA A 41 -4.23 6.31 4.03
C ALA A 41 -4.67 5.85 2.63
N PHE A 42 -5.19 4.63 2.50
CA PHE A 42 -5.71 4.07 1.25
C PHE A 42 -6.93 4.84 0.74
N ASP A 43 -7.89 5.14 1.62
CA ASP A 43 -9.12 5.86 1.26
C ASP A 43 -8.82 7.31 0.89
N TYR A 44 -7.95 7.98 1.66
CA TYR A 44 -7.52 9.34 1.40
C TYR A 44 -6.80 9.45 0.06
N SER A 45 -5.73 8.68 -0.16
CA SER A 45 -5.04 8.67 -1.46
C SER A 45 -5.96 8.27 -2.61
N GLY A 46 -6.80 7.26 -2.43
CA GLY A 46 -7.78 6.84 -3.44
C GLY A 46 -8.80 7.94 -3.77
N SER A 47 -9.23 8.74 -2.79
CA SER A 47 -10.13 9.87 -3.01
C SER A 47 -9.50 10.94 -3.90
N ILE A 48 -8.21 11.22 -3.71
CA ILE A 48 -7.44 12.17 -4.51
C ILE A 48 -7.31 11.66 -5.94
N LEU A 49 -7.00 10.39 -6.13
CA LEU A 49 -6.87 9.78 -7.47
C LEU A 49 -8.18 9.78 -8.26
N ARG A 50 -9.32 9.68 -7.56
CA ARG A 50 -10.67 9.81 -8.14
C ARG A 50 -11.08 11.27 -8.38
N SER A 51 -10.45 12.22 -7.71
CA SER A 51 -10.66 13.63 -7.96
C SER A 51 -9.96 14.04 -9.27
N ASN A 52 -10.63 14.80 -10.12
CA ASN A 52 -10.02 15.38 -11.32
C ASN A 52 -9.21 16.64 -10.97
N SER A 53 -8.36 16.57 -9.93
CA SER A 53 -7.45 17.65 -9.61
C SER A 53 -6.34 17.71 -10.67
N GLY A 54 -6.01 18.92 -11.12
CA GLY A 54 -5.03 19.15 -12.20
C GLY A 54 -3.57 19.24 -11.71
N ASP A 55 -3.28 18.90 -10.46
CA ASP A 55 -1.92 18.90 -9.93
C ASP A 55 -1.28 17.51 -10.08
N ASP A 56 -0.43 17.38 -11.09
CA ASP A 56 0.29 16.14 -11.41
C ASP A 56 1.19 15.65 -10.27
N ARG A 57 1.77 16.56 -9.47
CA ARG A 57 2.65 16.16 -8.35
C ARG A 57 1.85 15.62 -7.19
N TYR A 58 0.75 16.28 -6.86
CA TYR A 58 -0.18 15.82 -5.84
C TYR A 58 -0.75 14.45 -6.20
N ARG A 59 -1.14 14.28 -7.47
CA ARG A 59 -1.62 13.01 -8.00
C ARG A 59 -0.56 11.91 -7.94
N LEU A 60 0.68 12.18 -8.38
CA LEU A 60 1.78 11.21 -8.32
C LEU A 60 2.11 10.78 -6.88
N MET A 61 2.05 11.72 -5.93
CA MET A 61 2.25 11.40 -4.52
C MET A 61 1.11 10.52 -3.98
N ALA A 62 -0.14 10.82 -4.36
CA ALA A 62 -1.30 9.98 -4.01
C ALA A 62 -1.17 8.57 -4.60
N GLU A 63 -0.73 8.42 -5.85
CA GLU A 63 -0.44 7.11 -6.47
C GLU A 63 0.61 6.33 -5.67
N THR A 64 1.65 7.03 -5.20
CA THR A 64 2.71 6.43 -4.40
C THR A 64 2.20 5.94 -3.05
N VAL A 65 1.40 6.74 -2.34
CA VAL A 65 0.76 6.34 -1.07
C VAL A 65 -0.18 5.15 -1.29
N PHE A 66 -1.01 5.20 -2.33
CA PHE A 66 -1.96 4.15 -2.68
C PHE A 66 -1.27 2.81 -2.93
N GLU A 67 -0.21 2.80 -3.75
CA GLU A 67 0.58 1.59 -4.03
C GLU A 67 1.35 1.09 -2.80
N THR A 68 1.79 1.99 -1.93
CA THR A 68 2.45 1.60 -0.67
C THR A 68 1.48 0.90 0.27
N CYS A 69 0.22 1.32 0.35
CA CYS A 69 -0.82 0.60 1.09
C CYS A 69 -0.99 -0.84 0.59
N ILE A 70 -1.02 -1.05 -0.72
CA ILE A 70 -1.14 -2.39 -1.33
C ILE A 70 0.07 -3.26 -0.95
N ARG A 71 1.29 -2.73 -1.07
CA ARG A 71 2.52 -3.44 -0.69
C ARG A 71 2.56 -3.76 0.80
N LEU A 72 2.16 -2.82 1.65
CA LEU A 72 2.08 -3.05 3.09
C LEU A 72 1.05 -4.15 3.40
N ALA A 73 -0.12 -4.13 2.79
CA ALA A 73 -1.13 -5.16 2.94
C ALA A 73 -0.61 -6.55 2.54
N ARG A 74 0.15 -6.65 1.44
CA ARG A 74 0.85 -7.89 1.03
C ARG A 74 1.77 -8.41 2.14
N CYS A 75 2.57 -7.54 2.74
CA CYS A 75 3.48 -7.95 3.82
C CYS A 75 2.75 -8.40 5.09
N LEU A 76 1.65 -7.75 5.42
CA LEU A 76 0.94 -7.92 6.69
C LEU A 76 -0.06 -9.09 6.70
N PHE A 77 -0.75 -9.33 5.59
CA PHE A 77 -1.93 -10.22 5.56
C PHE A 77 -1.78 -11.44 4.64
N PHE A 78 -0.74 -11.48 3.80
CA PHE A 78 -0.55 -12.54 2.80
C PHE A 78 0.74 -13.32 3.05
N PRO A 79 0.85 -14.55 2.49
CA PRO A 79 2.03 -15.40 2.66
C PRO A 79 3.34 -14.74 2.19
N MET A 80 4.48 -15.26 2.63
CA MET A 80 5.81 -14.69 2.34
C MET A 80 6.10 -14.50 0.85
N GLU A 81 5.51 -15.32 -0.03
CA GLU A 81 5.58 -15.17 -1.49
C GLU A 81 5.05 -13.81 -1.98
N ALA A 82 4.04 -13.27 -1.30
CA ALA A 82 3.47 -11.96 -1.60
C ALA A 82 4.46 -10.81 -1.37
N ARG A 83 5.58 -11.05 -0.69
CA ARG A 83 6.60 -10.04 -0.38
C ARG A 83 7.63 -9.86 -1.50
N THR A 84 7.48 -10.56 -2.62
CA THR A 84 8.32 -10.36 -3.81
C THR A 84 7.60 -9.49 -4.84
N ILE A 85 8.17 -8.34 -5.18
CA ILE A 85 7.64 -7.42 -6.19
C ILE A 85 8.57 -7.34 -7.41
N VAL A 86 8.02 -6.98 -8.57
CA VAL A 86 8.82 -6.68 -9.77
C VAL A 86 8.84 -5.18 -10.05
N LEU A 87 10.01 -4.56 -9.95
CA LEU A 87 10.21 -3.16 -10.32
C LEU A 87 11.21 -3.09 -11.47
N ARG A 88 10.82 -2.47 -12.59
CA ARG A 88 11.67 -2.29 -13.78
C ARG A 88 12.32 -3.61 -14.25
N GLY A 89 11.55 -4.69 -14.20
CA GLY A 89 11.99 -6.04 -14.62
C GLY A 89 12.90 -6.76 -13.62
N LYS A 90 13.16 -6.20 -12.43
CA LYS A 90 13.96 -6.83 -11.37
C LYS A 90 13.08 -7.21 -10.18
N GLN A 91 13.38 -8.34 -9.56
CA GLN A 91 12.69 -8.81 -8.36
C GLN A 91 13.30 -8.18 -7.11
N TYR A 92 12.44 -7.76 -6.19
CA TYR A 92 12.81 -7.20 -4.90
C TYR A 92 11.97 -7.84 -3.80
N SER A 93 12.58 -8.13 -2.66
CA SER A 93 11.86 -8.47 -1.44
C SER A 93 11.51 -7.18 -0.70
N ILE A 94 10.28 -7.09 -0.20
CA ILE A 94 9.80 -5.98 0.63
C ILE A 94 9.45 -6.48 2.03
N THR A 95 9.63 -5.63 3.05
CA THR A 95 9.21 -5.94 4.43
C THR A 95 8.09 -5.02 4.89
N ALA A 96 7.33 -5.46 5.88
CA ALA A 96 6.25 -4.65 6.44
C ALA A 96 6.81 -3.38 7.11
N GLU A 97 7.97 -3.45 7.77
CA GLU A 97 8.65 -2.33 8.43
C GLU A 97 8.97 -1.23 7.41
N GLN A 98 9.60 -1.63 6.29
CA GLN A 98 9.97 -0.71 5.22
C GLN A 98 8.74 -0.05 4.59
N GLN A 99 7.69 -0.82 4.31
CA GLN A 99 6.48 -0.26 3.70
C GLN A 99 5.73 0.65 4.68
N LEU A 100 5.74 0.35 5.98
CA LEU A 100 5.12 1.20 7.01
C LEU A 100 5.85 2.54 7.18
N GLU A 101 7.18 2.51 7.21
CA GLU A 101 8.00 3.74 7.26
C GLU A 101 7.73 4.61 6.03
N VAL A 102 7.75 4.02 4.84
CA VAL A 102 7.48 4.73 3.58
C VAL A 102 6.05 5.28 3.55
N LEU A 103 5.07 4.51 4.01
CA LEU A 103 3.67 4.95 4.07
C LEU A 103 3.52 6.20 4.92
N ARG A 104 4.02 6.16 6.16
CA ARG A 104 3.89 7.29 7.11
C ARG A 104 4.59 8.54 6.61
N ARG A 105 5.78 8.40 6.01
CA ARG A 105 6.51 9.53 5.42
C ARG A 105 5.74 10.12 4.25
N ASN A 106 5.33 9.30 3.29
CA ASN A 106 4.70 9.78 2.07
C ASN A 106 3.28 10.32 2.33
N LEU A 107 2.55 9.77 3.30
CA LEU A 107 1.25 10.30 3.71
C LEU A 107 1.40 11.71 4.30
N LYS A 108 2.40 11.90 5.18
CA LYS A 108 2.70 13.23 5.73
C LYS A 108 3.06 14.24 4.64
N GLU A 109 3.85 13.82 3.65
CA GLU A 109 4.17 14.67 2.50
C GLU A 109 2.92 14.98 1.66
N LEU A 110 2.05 13.99 1.42
CA LEU A 110 0.80 14.17 0.68
C LEU A 110 -0.13 15.19 1.34
N GLU A 111 -0.32 15.09 2.66
CA GLU A 111 -1.13 16.03 3.45
C GLU A 111 -0.60 17.46 3.38
N GLN A 112 0.71 17.65 3.21
CA GLN A 112 1.32 18.99 3.03
C GLN A 112 1.06 19.61 1.67
N TYR A 113 0.78 18.83 0.62
CA TYR A 113 0.43 19.35 -0.70
C TYR A 113 -1.03 19.83 -0.79
N GLU A 114 -1.89 19.37 0.11
CA GLU A 114 -3.30 19.81 0.17
C GLU A 114 -3.46 21.17 0.89
N SER A 115 -2.52 21.53 1.77
CA SER A 115 -2.53 22.76 2.59
C SER A 115 -2.00 23.99 1.86
#